data_AF-A0A0N5D325-F1
#
_entry.id   AF-A0A0N5D325-F1
#
_cell.length_a   1.000
_cell.length_b   1.000
_cell.length_c   1.000
_cell.angle_alpha   90.00
_cell.angle_beta   90.00
_cell.angle_gamma   90.00
#
_symmetry.space_group_name_H-M   'P 1'
#
loop_
_entity.id
_entity.type
_entity.pdbx_description
1 polymer ?
#
loop_
_entity_poly.entity_id
_entity_poly.type
_entity_poly.pdbx_seq_one_letter_code
_entity_poly.pdbx_strand_id
1 'polypeptide(L)' 'MGERIRMVVDCDQHSMYFEKGSEFLGIAFNNLPPLKLFPAMCAVYGNTEVSMVYIGPPLLG' A
#
# COMPACT_ATOMS: atom_id res chain seq x y z
N MET A 1 -3.08 18.02 8.87
CA MET A 1 -2.49 16.94 8.05
C MET A 1 -3.02 15.63 8.60
N GLY A 2 -3.78 14.86 7.81
CA GLY A 2 -4.30 13.55 8.23
C GLY A 2 -3.19 12.50 8.37
N GLU A 3 -3.54 11.33 8.90
CA GLU A 3 -2.61 10.21 8.98
C GLU A 3 -2.17 9.75 7.58
N ARG A 4 -0.92 9.29 7.50
CA ARG A 4 -0.33 8.74 6.28
C ARG A 4 0.12 7.31 6.54
N ILE A 5 -0.19 6.44 5.59
CA ILE A 5 0.28 5.06 5.57
C ILE A 5 0.79 4.78 4.15
N ARG A 6 1.92 4.09 4.05
CA ARG A 6 2.45 3.63 2.76
C ARG A 6 2.02 2.18 2.57
N MET A 7 1.49 1.88 1.39
CA MET A 7 1.24 0.52 0.93
C MET A 7 2.36 0.13 -0.01
N VAL A 8 2.98 -1.03 0.22
CA VAL A 8 4.00 -1.60 -0.67
C VAL A 8 3.47 -2.92 -1.22
N VAL A 9 3.51 -3.06 -2.54
CA VAL A 9 3.13 -4.28 -3.26
C VAL A 9 4.37 -4.80 -3.96
N ASP A 10 4.83 -5.95 -3.52
CA ASP A 10 5.93 -6.68 -4.15
C ASP A 10 5.34 -7.75 -5.07
N CYS A 11 5.33 -7.46 -6.37
CA CYS A 11 4.82 -8.37 -7.39
C CYS A 11 5.76 -9.55 -7.66
N ASP A 12 7.03 -9.47 -7.29
CA ASP A 12 8.00 -10.54 -7.51
C ASP A 12 7.93 -11.56 -6.36
N GLN A 13 7.93 -11.08 -5.12
CA GLN A 13 7.73 -11.91 -3.92
C GLN A 13 6.27 -12.27 -3.65
N HIS A 14 5.33 -11.70 -4.43
CA HIS A 14 3.89 -11.94 -4.30
C HIS A 14 3.39 -11.61 -2.87
N SER A 15 3.82 -10.47 -2.34
CA SER A 15 3.45 -10.01 -1.00
C SER A 15 3.03 -8.54 -0.97
N MET A 16 2.24 -8.17 0.04
CA MET A 16 1.85 -6.78 0.29
C MET A 16 1.93 -6.49 1.78
N TYR A 17 2.45 -5.31 2.10
CA TYR A 17 2.62 -4.84 3.45
C TYR A 17 2.40 -3.32 3.55
N PHE A 18 2.33 -2.85 4.79
CA PHE A 18 2.20 -1.44 5.09
C PHE A 18 3.37 -0.91 5.92
N GLU A 19 3.64 0.37 5.76
CA GLU A 19 4.61 1.11 6.56
C GLU A 19 3.97 2.39 7.12
N LYS A 20 4.29 2.72 8.38
CA LYS A 20 3.95 4.01 8.98
C LYS A 20 5.22 4.83 9.13
N GLY A 21 5.46 5.73 8.16
CA GLY A 21 6.72 6.47 8.09
C GLY A 21 7.87 5.57 7.67
N SER A 22 8.81 5.29 8.60
CA SER A 22 9.93 4.36 8.42
C SER A 22 9.73 3.03 9.14
N GLU A 23 8.58 2.84 9.78
CA GLU A 23 8.26 1.63 10.53
C GLU A 23 7.58 0.60 9.63
N PHE A 24 8.19 -0.58 9.53
CA PHE A 24 7.59 -1.76 8.88
C PHE A 24 6.59 -2.43 9.82
N LEU A 25 5.36 -2.62 9.34
CA LEU A 25 4.25 -3.13 10.16
C LEU A 25 4.00 -4.64 10.00
N GLY A 26 4.87 -5.36 9.29
CA GLY A 26 4.69 -6.78 8.99
C GLY A 26 4.01 -7.04 7.65
N ILE A 27 4.07 -8.30 7.18
CA ILE A 27 3.40 -8.72 5.96
C ILE A 27 1.90 -8.83 6.20
N ALA A 28 1.10 -8.09 5.42
CA ALA A 28 -0.36 -8.14 5.51
C ALA A 28 -0.95 -9.26 4.66
N PHE A 29 -0.42 -9.44 3.43
CA PHE A 29 -0.85 -10.50 2.51
C PHE A 29 0.38 -11.19 1.91
N ASN A 30 0.32 -12.53 1.87
CA ASN A 30 1.28 -13.40 1.20
C ASN A 30 0.58 -14.15 0.06
N ASN A 31 1.35 -14.68 -0.87
CA ASN A 31 0.85 -15.46 -2.01
C ASN A 31 -0.18 -14.67 -2.83
N LEU A 32 0.09 -13.39 -3.10
CA LEU A 32 -0.71 -12.60 -4.01
C LEU A 32 -0.84 -13.34 -5.35
N PRO A 33 -2.02 -13.36 -5.98
CA PRO A 33 -2.18 -14.04 -7.25
C PRO A 33 -1.34 -13.32 -8.33
N PRO A 34 -0.83 -14.06 -9.34
CA PRO A 34 -0.03 -13.50 -10.44
C PRO A 34 -0.94 -12.78 -11.45
N LEU A 35 -1.64 -11.77 -10.95
CA LEU A 35 -2.63 -10.98 -11.68
C LEU A 35 -2.23 -9.52 -11.65
N LYS A 36 -2.79 -8.75 -12.57
CA LYS A 36 -2.65 -7.30 -12.56
C LYS A 36 -3.46 -6.72 -11.40
N LEU A 37 -2.77 -6.28 -10.36
CA LEU A 37 -3.37 -5.61 -9.20
C LEU A 37 -3.45 -4.10 -9.42
N PHE A 38 -4.46 -3.46 -8.84
CA PHE A 38 -4.66 -2.01 -8.87
C PHE A 38 -4.85 -1.49 -7.44
N PRO A 39 -4.25 -0.33 -7.08
CA PRO A 39 -4.57 0.33 -5.82
C PRO A 39 -6.06 0.62 -5.72
N ALA A 40 -6.66 0.36 -4.56
CA ALA A 40 -8.08 0.58 -4.31
C ALA A 40 -8.31 1.15 -2.91
N MET A 41 -9.36 1.96 -2.76
CA MET A 41 -9.80 2.52 -1.49
C MET A 41 -11.33 2.51 -1.43
N CYS A 42 -11.88 2.39 -0.22
CA CYS A 42 -13.30 2.53 0.04
C CYS A 42 -13.47 3.38 1.30
N ALA A 43 -14.40 4.34 1.27
CA ALA A 43 -14.72 5.20 2.40
C ALA A 43 -16.24 5.28 2.57
N VAL A 44 -16.70 5.29 3.81
CA VAL A 44 -18.14 5.32 4.15
C VAL A 44 -18.56 6.60 4.87
N TYR A 45 -17.60 7.42 5.31
CA TYR A 45 -17.85 8.64 6.06
C TYR A 45 -17.97 9.84 5.11
N GLY A 46 -19.04 10.61 5.27
CA GLY A 46 -19.24 11.86 4.54
C GLY A 46 -18.09 12.85 4.80
N ASN A 47 -17.70 13.59 3.77
CA ASN A 47 -16.58 14.54 3.79
C ASN A 47 -15.19 13.91 4.05
N THR A 48 -15.03 12.59 3.88
CA THR A 48 -13.71 11.97 3.90
C THR A 48 -12.91 12.38 2.67
N GLU A 49 -11.77 13.02 2.89
CA GLU A 49 -10.80 13.33 1.84
C GLU A 49 -9.65 12.32 1.87
N VAL A 50 -9.42 11.65 0.73
CA VAL A 50 -8.33 10.70 0.56
C VAL A 50 -7.44 11.17 -0.58
N SER A 51 -6.14 11.21 -0.33
CA SER A 51 -5.13 11.41 -1.37
C SER A 51 -4.28 10.16 -1.51
N MET A 52 -4.17 9.62 -2.72
CA MET A 52 -3.30 8.50 -3.06
C MET A 52 -2.21 9.01 -4.00
N VAL A 53 -0.95 8.83 -3.61
CA VAL A 53 0.22 9.28 -4.37
C VAL A 53 1.11 8.09 -4.68
N TYR A 54 1.38 7.85 -5.96
CA TYR A 54 2.33 6.84 -6.37
C TYR A 54 3.76 7.34 -6.08
N ILE A 55 4.50 6.59 -5.27
CA ILE A 55 5.86 6.95 -4.83
C ILE A 55 6.93 6.49 -5.85
N GLY A 56 6.57 5.61 -6.78
CA GLY A 56 7.50 4.98 -7.71
C GLY A 56 7.81 3.52 -7.33
N PRO A 57 8.68 2.86 -8.11
CA PRO A 57 9.22 1.56 -7.75
C PRO A 57 10.09 1.65 -6.48
N PRO A 58 10.37 0.52 -5.79
CA PRO A 58 11.34 0.49 -4.70
C PRO A 58 12.67 1.08 -5.16
N LEU A 59 13.23 2.02 -4.38
CA LEU A 59 14.51 2.65 -4.70
C LEU A 59 15.71 1.74 -4.36
N LEU A 60 15.49 0.68 -3.58
CA LEU A 60 16.47 -0.33 -3.24
C LEU A 60 15.83 -1.70 -3.52
N GLY A 61 16.38 -2.40 -4.51
CA GLY A 61 16.14 -3.82 -4.77
C GLY A 61 17.10 -4.69 -3.99
#